data_AF-A0A443Q600-F1
#
_entry.id   AF-A0A443Q600-F1
#
_cell.length_a   1.000
_cell.length_b   1.000
_cell.length_c   1.000
_cell.angle_alpha   90.00
_cell.angle_beta   90.00
_cell.angle_gamma   90.00
#
_symmetry.space_group_name_H-M   'P 1'
#
loop_
_entity.id
_entity.type
_entity.pdbx_description
1 polymer ?
#
loop_
_entity_poly.entity_id
_entity_poly.type
_entity_poly.pdbx_seq_one_letter_code
_entity_poly.pdbx_strand_id
1 'polypeptide(L)'
;ANDVKEICSLLSPRDWKARELKEILSNPHIEALIETHDLVANKRYDDHEASEESYEMNVLNDNKILADRGISQAIRIVGTRKKGDEPFGKTVTIEDDHIVIMRILAGGLVDQQGLLHVGDIILEVNGVEVHTLEELKKATATLEGQLTTPCYMRALYSYDPSEDSLPPCRELGLSFNQSDILEVLNQKDPNWWQARNISTGNTTTGLIPSQELEERRRAFVRPEFDYATKTSICGARVTKKKKKEMYKIHANTEFDKAEMM
;
A
#
# COMPACT_ATOMS: atom_id res chain seq x y z
N ALA A 1 -31.91 14.07 -8.55
CA ALA A 1 -32.10 14.62 -7.17
C ALA A 1 -32.22 16.15 -7.08
N ASN A 2 -31.49 16.91 -7.92
CA ASN A 2 -31.41 18.37 -7.83
C ASN A 2 -32.76 19.08 -8.02
N ASP A 3 -33.60 18.60 -8.94
CA ASP A 3 -34.94 19.16 -9.18
C ASP A 3 -35.83 19.11 -7.93
N VAL A 4 -35.72 18.02 -7.13
CA VAL A 4 -36.46 17.88 -5.88
C VAL A 4 -35.91 18.84 -4.81
N LYS A 5 -34.59 19.04 -4.74
CA LYS A 5 -33.98 20.04 -3.84
C LYS A 5 -34.41 21.47 -4.19
N GLU A 6 -34.55 21.78 -5.48
CA GLU A 6 -35.03 23.09 -5.95
C GLU A 6 -36.51 23.31 -5.59
N ILE A 7 -37.37 22.33 -5.88
CA ILE A 7 -38.79 22.40 -5.52
C ILE A 7 -38.97 22.50 -3.99
N CYS A 8 -38.25 21.69 -3.22
CA CYS A 8 -38.26 21.77 -1.76
C CYS A 8 -37.72 23.12 -1.25
N SER A 9 -36.75 23.72 -1.92
CA SER A 9 -36.26 25.06 -1.57
C SER A 9 -37.32 26.15 -1.79
N LEU A 10 -38.09 26.06 -2.88
CA LEU A 10 -39.19 26.99 -3.17
C LEU A 10 -40.37 26.84 -2.19
N LEU A 11 -40.64 25.61 -1.74
CA LEU A 11 -41.76 25.31 -0.83
C LEU A 11 -41.41 25.39 0.66
N SER A 12 -40.11 25.32 1.00
CA SER A 12 -39.60 25.36 2.39
C SER A 12 -40.08 26.54 3.26
N PRO A 13 -40.40 27.74 2.72
CA PRO A 13 -40.91 28.82 3.55
C PRO A 13 -42.35 28.61 4.01
N ARG A 14 -43.11 27.70 3.36
CA ARG A 14 -44.55 27.52 3.56
C ARG A 14 -44.94 26.13 4.02
N ASP A 15 -44.08 25.13 3.82
CA ASP A 15 -44.32 23.74 4.19
C ASP A 15 -43.14 23.16 4.99
N TRP A 16 -43.43 22.72 6.21
CA TRP A 16 -42.46 22.11 7.11
C TRP A 16 -41.94 20.77 6.58
N LYS A 17 -42.76 20.02 5.83
CA LYS A 17 -42.34 18.76 5.20
C LYS A 17 -41.34 19.02 4.09
N ALA A 18 -41.54 20.09 3.31
CA ALA A 18 -40.58 20.50 2.28
C ALA A 18 -39.25 20.93 2.90
N ARG A 19 -39.29 21.58 4.07
CA ARG A 19 -38.09 21.95 4.83
C ARG A 19 -37.35 20.74 5.40
N GLU A 20 -38.07 19.82 6.05
CA GLU A 20 -37.49 18.58 6.58
C GLU A 20 -36.86 17.73 5.46
N LEU A 21 -37.59 17.55 4.35
CA LEU A 21 -37.07 16.83 3.19
C LEU A 21 -35.83 17.50 2.59
N LYS A 22 -35.81 18.84 2.54
CA LYS A 22 -34.61 19.59 2.12
C LYS A 22 -33.43 19.32 3.04
N GLU A 23 -33.62 19.32 4.36
CA GLU A 23 -32.55 19.06 5.33
C GLU A 23 -32.00 17.63 5.20
N ILE A 24 -32.87 16.63 5.03
CA ILE A 24 -32.48 15.24 4.79
C ILE A 24 -31.68 15.10 3.49
N LEU A 25 -32.17 15.69 2.39
CA LEU A 25 -31.51 15.65 1.09
C LEU A 25 -30.19 16.45 1.07
N SER A 26 -30.02 17.40 1.98
CA SER A 26 -28.78 18.17 2.14
C SER A 26 -27.72 17.47 2.99
N ASN A 27 -28.01 16.28 3.55
CA ASN A 27 -27.01 15.49 4.25
C ASN A 27 -25.99 14.95 3.25
N PRO A 28 -24.67 15.17 3.43
CA PRO A 28 -23.64 14.71 2.50
C PRO A 28 -23.68 13.21 2.19
N HIS A 29 -24.06 12.38 3.16
CA HIS A 29 -24.15 10.94 2.95
C HIS A 29 -25.36 10.53 2.10
N ILE A 30 -26.49 11.24 2.27
CA ILE A 30 -27.70 11.02 1.47
C ILE A 30 -27.49 11.57 0.05
N GLU A 31 -26.84 12.71 -0.08
CA GLU A 31 -26.46 13.28 -1.37
C GLU A 31 -25.55 12.33 -2.15
N ALA A 32 -24.46 11.86 -1.56
CA ALA A 32 -23.57 10.89 -2.21
C ALA A 32 -24.27 9.57 -2.58
N LEU A 33 -25.18 9.08 -1.72
CA LEU A 33 -25.97 7.89 -2.00
C LEU A 33 -26.90 8.10 -3.20
N ILE A 34 -27.59 9.23 -3.26
CA ILE A 34 -28.50 9.54 -4.36
C ILE A 34 -27.71 9.81 -5.65
N GLU A 35 -26.58 10.50 -5.60
CA GLU A 35 -25.68 10.69 -6.74
C GLU A 35 -25.20 9.34 -7.30
N THR A 36 -24.75 8.44 -6.42
CA THR A 36 -24.32 7.09 -6.81
C THR A 36 -25.47 6.30 -7.43
N HIS A 37 -26.66 6.39 -6.84
CA HIS A 37 -27.86 5.75 -7.38
C HIS A 37 -28.24 6.32 -8.76
N ASP A 38 -28.23 7.64 -8.92
CA ASP A 38 -28.54 8.32 -10.18
C ASP A 38 -27.50 7.98 -11.26
N LEU A 39 -26.21 7.87 -10.90
CA LEU A 39 -25.15 7.37 -11.80
C LEU A 39 -25.44 5.94 -12.27
N VAL A 40 -25.84 5.05 -11.36
CA VAL A 40 -26.15 3.65 -11.70
C VAL A 40 -27.41 3.54 -12.56
N ALA A 41 -28.47 4.26 -12.19
CA ALA A 41 -29.73 4.27 -12.92
C ALA A 41 -29.57 4.82 -14.36
N ASN A 42 -28.72 5.83 -14.53
CA ASN A 42 -28.39 6.39 -15.85
C ASN A 42 -27.39 5.55 -16.65
N LYS A 43 -27.01 4.37 -16.15
CA LYS A 43 -25.99 3.48 -16.76
C LYS A 43 -24.64 4.15 -17.01
N ARG A 44 -24.35 5.24 -16.31
CA ARG A 44 -23.06 5.97 -16.35
C ARG A 44 -21.98 5.34 -15.48
N TYR A 45 -22.10 4.05 -15.19
CA TYR A 45 -21.01 3.26 -14.62
C TYR A 45 -20.09 2.71 -15.71
N ASP A 46 -20.51 2.78 -16.98
CA ASP A 46 -19.81 2.25 -18.15
C ASP A 46 -19.51 3.33 -19.21
N ASP A 47 -19.60 4.62 -18.85
CA ASP A 47 -19.09 5.72 -19.67
C ASP A 47 -17.56 5.73 -19.62
N HIS A 48 -16.99 4.74 -20.28
CA HIS A 48 -15.69 4.79 -20.94
C HIS A 48 -15.75 5.62 -22.23
N GLU A 49 -16.70 6.55 -22.37
CA GLU A 49 -16.49 7.76 -23.16
C GLU A 49 -15.74 8.76 -22.29
N ALA A 50 -14.45 8.47 -22.08
CA ALA A 50 -13.49 9.48 -21.69
C ALA A 50 -13.69 10.66 -22.65
N SER A 51 -14.16 11.79 -22.12
CA SER A 51 -14.37 13.02 -22.88
C SER A 51 -13.17 13.27 -23.81
N GLU A 52 -13.35 13.05 -25.11
CA GLU A 52 -12.30 13.19 -26.13
C GLU A 52 -11.69 14.59 -26.10
N GLU A 53 -12.40 15.61 -25.61
CA GLU A 53 -11.94 17.01 -25.64
C GLU A 53 -10.94 17.42 -24.53
N SER A 54 -10.72 16.63 -23.48
CA SER A 54 -9.74 17.00 -22.42
C SER A 54 -8.45 16.17 -22.44
N TYR A 55 -8.45 15.03 -23.14
CA TYR A 55 -7.26 14.23 -23.40
C TYR A 55 -6.58 14.58 -24.73
N GLU A 56 -7.31 15.14 -25.70
CA GLU A 56 -6.70 15.53 -26.98
C GLU A 56 -5.68 16.67 -26.87
N MET A 57 -5.77 17.54 -25.86
CA MET A 57 -4.86 18.69 -25.76
C MET A 57 -3.48 18.37 -25.17
N ASN A 58 -3.28 17.17 -24.59
CA ASN A 58 -1.96 16.69 -24.16
C ASN A 58 -1.43 15.56 -25.06
N VAL A 59 -2.31 14.71 -25.60
CA VAL A 59 -1.89 13.60 -26.49
C VAL A 59 -1.38 14.11 -27.84
N LEU A 60 -1.93 15.21 -28.38
CA LEU A 60 -1.40 15.81 -29.61
C LEU A 60 -0.05 16.50 -29.39
N ASN A 61 0.19 17.05 -28.21
CA ASN A 61 1.47 17.68 -27.86
C ASN A 61 2.54 16.62 -27.64
N ASP A 62 2.22 15.53 -26.93
CA ASP A 62 3.13 14.41 -26.71
C ASP A 62 3.38 13.64 -28.00
N ASN A 63 2.37 13.36 -28.84
CA ASN A 63 2.61 12.72 -30.14
C ASN A 63 3.43 13.60 -31.09
N LYS A 64 3.33 14.94 -31.00
CA LYS A 64 4.17 15.86 -31.77
C LYS A 64 5.60 15.90 -31.23
N ILE A 65 5.79 15.89 -29.90
CA ILE A 65 7.11 15.79 -29.25
C ILE A 65 7.76 14.43 -29.54
N LEU A 66 6.99 13.34 -29.48
CA LEU A 66 7.44 11.99 -29.81
C LEU A 66 7.78 11.86 -31.30
N ALA A 67 6.98 12.44 -32.19
CA ALA A 67 7.27 12.48 -33.62
C ALA A 67 8.50 13.36 -33.97
N ASP A 68 8.69 14.50 -33.29
CA ASP A 68 9.86 15.37 -33.43
C ASP A 68 11.13 14.71 -32.85
N ARG A 69 10.96 13.82 -31.86
CA ARG A 69 12.00 12.92 -31.31
C ARG A 69 12.17 11.61 -32.10
N GLY A 70 11.47 11.43 -33.22
CA GLY A 70 11.59 10.24 -34.08
C GLY A 70 10.93 8.96 -33.56
N ILE A 71 10.18 9.03 -32.45
CA ILE A 71 9.45 7.91 -31.86
C ILE A 71 8.06 7.83 -32.52
N SER A 72 7.97 7.12 -33.63
CA SER A 72 6.71 6.88 -34.36
C SER A 72 5.99 5.58 -33.97
N GLN A 73 6.40 4.95 -32.86
CA GLN A 73 5.95 3.63 -32.44
C GLN A 73 5.07 3.69 -31.19
N ALA A 74 4.15 2.74 -31.07
CA ALA A 74 3.25 2.64 -29.92
C ALA A 74 4.04 2.43 -28.61
N ILE A 75 3.81 3.28 -27.62
CA ILE A 75 4.39 3.16 -26.28
C ILE A 75 3.68 2.03 -25.53
N ARG A 76 4.45 1.24 -24.78
CA ARG A 76 3.94 0.17 -23.93
C ARG A 76 4.48 0.32 -22.51
N ILE A 77 3.59 0.14 -21.53
CA ILE A 77 3.95 0.16 -20.11
C ILE A 77 4.08 -1.27 -19.61
N VAL A 78 5.21 -1.59 -18.97
CA VAL A 78 5.48 -2.93 -18.43
C VAL A 78 5.81 -2.85 -16.94
N GLY A 79 5.27 -3.78 -16.15
CA GLY A 79 5.53 -3.88 -14.73
C GLY A 79 6.45 -5.04 -14.39
N THR A 80 7.71 -4.74 -14.06
CA THR A 80 8.69 -5.76 -13.65
C THR A 80 8.73 -5.90 -12.12
N ARG A 81 8.66 -7.13 -11.60
CA ARG A 81 8.77 -7.39 -10.16
C ARG A 81 10.18 -7.89 -9.82
N LYS A 82 10.89 -7.19 -8.93
CA LYS A 82 12.23 -7.53 -8.41
C LYS A 82 12.12 -8.04 -6.97
N LYS A 83 12.79 -9.15 -6.65
CA LYS A 83 12.96 -9.68 -5.29
C LYS A 83 14.32 -9.30 -4.73
N GLY A 84 14.33 -8.57 -3.61
CA GLY A 84 15.57 -8.18 -2.94
C GLY A 84 16.48 -7.38 -3.86
N ASP A 85 17.77 -7.74 -3.91
CA ASP A 85 18.79 -7.06 -4.73
C ASP A 85 19.14 -7.81 -6.03
N GLU A 86 18.24 -8.65 -6.57
CA GLU A 86 18.53 -9.35 -7.83
C GLU A 86 18.66 -8.36 -9.01
N PRO A 87 19.69 -8.47 -9.87
CA PRO A 87 19.84 -7.58 -11.01
C PRO A 87 18.73 -7.83 -12.03
N PHE A 88 18.29 -6.78 -12.74
CA PHE A 88 17.31 -6.91 -13.83
C PHE A 88 17.77 -7.85 -14.96
N GLY A 89 19.08 -8.09 -15.09
CA GLY A 89 19.60 -8.99 -16.11
C GLY A 89 19.49 -8.41 -17.52
N LYS A 90 19.69 -7.10 -17.69
CA LYS A 90 19.71 -6.41 -18.98
C LYS A 90 20.95 -5.52 -19.08
N THR A 91 21.43 -5.29 -20.31
CA THR A 91 22.41 -4.24 -20.60
C THR A 91 21.77 -3.22 -21.52
N VAL A 92 22.02 -1.94 -21.25
CA VAL A 92 21.52 -0.83 -22.04
C VAL A 92 22.68 -0.07 -22.70
N THR A 93 22.39 0.56 -23.83
CA THR A 93 23.25 1.52 -24.51
C THR A 93 22.47 2.82 -24.72
N ILE A 94 23.16 3.91 -25.06
CA ILE A 94 22.53 5.17 -25.47
C ILE A 94 22.69 5.30 -26.98
N GLU A 95 21.59 5.39 -27.71
CA GLU A 95 21.53 5.61 -29.16
C GLU A 95 20.57 6.76 -29.43
N ASP A 96 20.99 7.76 -30.21
CA ASP A 96 20.18 8.93 -30.58
C ASP A 96 19.45 9.60 -29.38
N ASP A 97 20.16 9.77 -28.25
CA ASP A 97 19.63 10.33 -26.99
C ASP A 97 18.56 9.48 -26.28
N HIS A 98 18.44 8.21 -26.68
CA HIS A 98 17.52 7.23 -26.11
C HIS A 98 18.26 6.05 -25.48
N ILE A 99 17.72 5.55 -24.38
CA ILE A 99 18.24 4.37 -23.71
C ILE A 99 17.67 3.12 -24.38
N VAL A 100 18.51 2.34 -25.04
CA VAL A 100 18.11 1.13 -25.78
C VAL A 100 18.59 -0.13 -25.08
N ILE A 101 17.72 -1.14 -24.95
CA ILE A 101 18.10 -2.46 -24.43
C ILE A 101 18.96 -3.19 -25.46
N MET A 102 20.25 -3.31 -25.19
CA MET A 102 21.22 -3.97 -26.06
C MET A 102 21.24 -5.49 -25.90
N ARG A 103 21.02 -5.99 -24.68
CA ARG A 103 21.08 -7.43 -24.39
C ARG A 103 20.22 -7.78 -23.19
N ILE A 104 19.65 -8.98 -23.23
CA ILE A 104 19.00 -9.64 -22.09
C ILE A 104 19.88 -10.82 -21.68
N LEU A 105 20.15 -10.94 -20.38
CA LEU A 105 20.95 -12.01 -19.80
C LEU A 105 20.04 -13.22 -19.54
N ALA A 106 20.38 -14.36 -20.16
CA ALA A 106 19.65 -15.61 -19.99
C ALA A 106 19.57 -16.01 -18.51
N GLY A 107 18.37 -16.35 -18.05
CA GLY A 107 18.07 -16.67 -16.65
C GLY A 107 17.93 -15.47 -15.72
N GLY A 108 18.13 -14.23 -16.19
CA GLY A 108 17.92 -13.01 -15.42
C GLY A 108 16.43 -12.64 -15.25
N LEU A 109 16.14 -11.67 -14.38
CA LEU A 109 14.76 -11.25 -14.07
C LEU A 109 13.96 -10.88 -15.34
N VAL A 110 14.55 -10.07 -16.22
CA VAL A 110 13.91 -9.64 -17.46
C VAL A 110 13.66 -10.80 -18.41
N ASP A 111 14.59 -11.75 -18.50
CA ASP A 111 14.46 -12.96 -19.33
C ASP A 111 13.31 -13.84 -18.82
N GLN A 112 13.22 -14.05 -17.51
CA GLN A 112 12.16 -14.84 -16.89
C GLN A 112 10.77 -14.22 -17.04
N GLN A 113 10.67 -12.89 -17.05
CA GLN A 113 9.39 -12.19 -17.17
C GLN A 113 8.96 -11.98 -18.63
N GLY A 114 9.89 -11.89 -19.56
CA GLY A 114 9.60 -11.78 -21.00
C GLY A 114 8.86 -10.51 -21.41
N LEU A 115 8.89 -9.46 -20.58
CA LEU A 115 8.16 -8.20 -20.82
C LEU A 115 8.98 -7.19 -21.64
N LEU A 116 10.30 -7.24 -21.51
CA LEU A 116 11.24 -6.38 -22.22
C LEU A 116 12.03 -7.21 -23.24
N HIS A 117 12.37 -6.59 -24.35
CA HIS A 117 13.08 -7.21 -25.47
C HIS A 117 14.32 -6.39 -25.87
N VAL A 118 15.25 -7.03 -26.56
CA VAL A 118 16.38 -6.34 -27.19
C VAL A 118 15.83 -5.39 -28.26
N GLY A 119 16.32 -4.16 -28.28
CA GLY A 119 15.84 -3.08 -29.14
C GLY A 119 14.73 -2.22 -28.53
N ASP A 120 14.19 -2.59 -27.36
CA ASP A 120 13.24 -1.72 -26.66
C ASP A 120 13.93 -0.41 -26.23
N ILE A 121 13.21 0.70 -26.40
CA ILE A 121 13.60 2.02 -25.93
C ILE A 121 12.94 2.29 -24.57
N ILE A 122 13.75 2.66 -23.58
CA ILE A 122 13.28 3.06 -22.25
C ILE A 122 13.14 4.57 -22.23
N LEU A 123 11.90 5.05 -22.15
CA LEU A 123 11.58 6.47 -22.06
C LEU A 123 11.46 6.92 -20.60
N GLU A 124 10.76 6.13 -19.78
CA GLU A 124 10.47 6.45 -18.39
C GLU A 124 10.62 5.22 -17.49
N VAL A 125 11.05 5.46 -16.25
CA VAL A 125 11.09 4.46 -15.19
C VAL A 125 10.50 5.07 -13.92
N ASN A 126 9.43 4.46 -13.40
CA ASN A 126 8.75 4.92 -12.18
C ASN A 126 8.24 6.37 -12.26
N GLY A 127 7.78 6.80 -13.44
CA GLY A 127 7.32 8.16 -13.69
C GLY A 127 8.43 9.22 -13.78
N VAL A 128 9.70 8.78 -13.92
CA VAL A 128 10.84 9.65 -14.17
C VAL A 128 11.34 9.40 -15.60
N GLU A 129 11.34 10.43 -16.43
CA GLU A 129 11.98 10.42 -17.75
C GLU A 129 13.48 10.15 -17.62
N VAL A 130 14.02 9.30 -18.49
CA VAL A 130 15.42 8.88 -18.46
C VAL A 130 16.07 9.06 -19.84
N HIS A 131 17.13 9.85 -19.90
CA HIS A 131 17.94 10.06 -21.11
C HIS A 131 19.37 9.56 -20.91
N THR A 132 19.86 9.57 -19.67
CA THR A 132 21.21 9.14 -19.31
C THR A 132 21.23 7.85 -18.49
N LEU A 133 22.37 7.14 -18.53
CA LEU A 133 22.57 5.94 -17.71
C LEU A 133 22.54 6.25 -16.20
N GLU A 134 22.93 7.46 -15.80
CA GLU A 134 22.88 7.92 -14.41
C GLU A 134 21.44 8.14 -13.93
N GLU A 135 20.61 8.77 -14.76
CA GLU A 135 19.16 8.91 -14.52
C GLU A 135 18.47 7.56 -14.47
N LEU A 136 18.80 6.65 -15.39
CA LEU A 136 18.26 5.28 -15.35
C LEU A 136 18.62 4.58 -14.04
N LYS A 137 19.91 4.58 -13.66
CA LYS A 137 20.35 3.98 -12.41
C LYS A 137 19.63 4.59 -11.21
N LYS A 138 19.48 5.92 -11.19
CA LYS A 138 18.78 6.64 -10.12
C LYS A 138 17.29 6.30 -10.10
N ALA A 139 16.60 6.31 -11.24
CA ALA A 139 15.18 5.99 -11.35
C ALA A 139 14.88 4.53 -10.98
N THR A 140 15.77 3.59 -11.34
CA THR A 140 15.69 2.19 -10.90
C THR A 140 16.01 2.02 -9.41
N ALA A 141 17.01 2.75 -8.89
CA ALA A 141 17.39 2.71 -7.48
C ALA A 141 16.38 3.42 -6.58
N THR A 142 15.58 4.34 -7.13
CA THR A 142 14.50 5.03 -6.40
C THR A 142 13.51 4.01 -5.83
N LEU A 143 13.36 2.83 -6.45
CA LEU A 143 12.57 1.71 -5.91
C LEU A 143 13.32 0.77 -4.97
N GLU A 144 14.65 0.72 -5.03
CA GLU A 144 15.50 -0.07 -4.10
C GLU A 144 15.77 0.69 -2.79
N GLY A 145 15.56 2.01 -2.81
CA GLY A 145 15.69 2.91 -1.66
C GLY A 145 14.36 3.41 -1.06
N GLN A 146 13.35 3.81 -1.85
CA GLN A 146 12.17 4.49 -1.30
C GLN A 146 11.02 4.67 -2.32
N LEU A 147 10.27 3.59 -2.59
CA LEU A 147 8.81 3.70 -2.68
C LEU A 147 8.19 3.19 -1.38
N THR A 148 8.62 3.76 -0.25
CA THR A 148 7.68 3.88 0.86
C THR A 148 7.03 5.24 0.68
N THR A 149 5.79 5.26 0.17
CA THR A 149 4.86 6.31 0.61
C THR A 149 5.06 6.47 2.13
N PRO A 150 5.18 7.68 2.66
CA PRO A 150 5.50 7.87 4.08
C PRO A 150 4.49 7.08 4.91
N CYS A 151 5.00 6.09 5.65
CA CYS A 151 4.18 5.15 6.40
C CYS A 151 3.96 5.75 7.79
N TYR A 152 2.77 6.30 7.99
CA TYR A 152 2.36 6.81 9.30
C TYR A 152 1.59 5.75 10.04
N MET A 153 2.01 5.46 11.28
CA MET A 153 1.33 4.51 12.16
C MET A 153 0.89 5.21 13.43
N ARG A 154 -0.27 4.83 13.95
CA ARG A 154 -0.73 5.27 15.26
C ARG A 154 -0.36 4.22 16.30
N ALA A 155 0.39 4.61 17.32
CA ALA A 155 0.78 3.74 18.42
C ALA A 155 -0.48 3.28 19.19
N LEU A 156 -0.63 1.97 19.39
CA LEU A 156 -1.75 1.41 20.16
C LEU A 156 -1.38 1.13 21.63
N TYR A 157 -0.13 1.38 22.00
CA TYR A 157 0.43 1.21 23.34
C TYR A 157 1.57 2.22 23.54
N SER A 158 2.09 2.33 24.77
CA SER A 158 3.27 3.16 25.08
C SER A 158 4.53 2.31 25.13
N TYR A 159 5.65 2.85 24.68
CA TYR A 159 6.95 2.20 24.69
C TYR A 159 8.00 3.09 25.36
N ASP A 160 8.66 2.54 26.36
CA ASP A 160 9.82 3.14 27.02
C ASP A 160 11.06 2.29 26.72
N PRO A 161 12.04 2.82 25.96
CA PRO A 161 13.26 2.09 25.64
C PRO A 161 14.14 1.83 26.86
N SER A 162 13.97 2.56 27.97
CA SER A 162 14.74 2.33 29.20
C SER A 162 14.37 1.01 29.88
N GLU A 163 13.12 0.59 29.74
CA GLU A 163 12.58 -0.68 30.25
C GLU A 163 12.87 -1.87 29.31
N ASP A 164 13.39 -1.61 28.11
CA ASP A 164 13.70 -2.64 27.11
C ASP A 164 15.18 -3.02 27.11
N SER A 165 15.45 -4.33 27.07
CA SER A 165 16.81 -4.90 27.03
C SER A 165 17.16 -5.54 25.69
N LEU A 166 16.20 -5.62 24.77
CA LEU A 166 16.35 -6.22 23.46
C LEU A 166 16.91 -5.29 22.35
N PRO A 167 16.85 -3.94 22.41
CA PRO A 167 17.39 -3.14 21.32
C PRO A 167 18.92 -3.21 21.27
N PRO A 168 19.53 -3.22 20.06
CA PRO A 168 20.99 -3.33 19.91
C PRO A 168 21.76 -2.21 20.62
N CYS A 169 21.17 -1.00 20.63
CA CYS A 169 21.67 0.16 21.36
C CYS A 169 20.48 0.85 22.04
N ARG A 170 20.37 0.75 23.36
CA ARG A 170 19.27 1.34 24.14
C ARG A 170 19.12 2.86 23.92
N GLU A 171 20.24 3.55 23.76
CA GLU A 171 20.30 5.00 23.53
C GLU A 171 19.65 5.44 22.20
N LEU A 172 19.49 4.52 21.25
CA LEU A 172 18.82 4.79 19.98
C LEU A 172 17.31 4.51 20.05
N GLY A 173 16.77 4.05 21.17
CA GLY A 173 15.35 3.77 21.32
C GLY A 173 14.51 5.05 21.28
N LEU A 174 13.48 5.05 20.45
CA LEU A 174 12.50 6.14 20.39
C LEU A 174 11.33 5.83 21.32
N SER A 175 11.17 6.59 22.40
CA SER A 175 9.98 6.49 23.24
C SER A 175 8.74 7.08 22.56
N PHE A 176 7.58 6.50 22.83
CA PHE A 176 6.29 6.99 22.35
C PHE A 176 5.16 6.60 23.30
N ASN A 177 4.08 7.38 23.27
CA ASN A 177 2.87 7.11 24.03
C ASN A 177 1.78 6.50 23.14
N GLN A 178 0.83 5.81 23.78
CA GLN A 178 -0.39 5.39 23.11
C GLN A 178 -1.08 6.58 22.41
N SER A 179 -1.50 6.36 21.17
CA SER A 179 -2.10 7.32 20.24
C SER A 179 -1.14 8.29 19.56
N ASP A 180 0.16 8.26 19.84
CA ASP A 180 1.14 9.02 19.06
C ASP A 180 1.15 8.55 17.60
N ILE A 181 1.38 9.50 16.69
CA ILE A 181 1.61 9.20 15.28
C ILE A 181 3.11 9.15 15.04
N LEU A 182 3.55 8.03 14.47
CA LEU A 182 4.94 7.73 14.16
C LEU A 182 5.09 7.66 12.64
N GLU A 183 6.08 8.37 12.12
CA GLU A 183 6.50 8.21 10.74
C GLU A 183 7.58 7.15 10.67
N VAL A 184 7.27 6.03 10.03
CA VAL A 184 8.19 4.89 9.86
C VAL A 184 9.03 5.11 8.61
N LEU A 185 10.34 5.23 8.82
CA LEU A 185 11.33 5.54 7.79
C LEU A 185 11.97 4.28 7.19
N ASN A 186 12.09 3.21 7.99
CA ASN A 186 12.74 1.97 7.55
C ASN A 186 12.19 0.74 8.31
N GLN A 187 11.73 -0.27 7.56
CA GLN A 187 11.21 -1.54 8.07
C GLN A 187 12.07 -2.76 7.69
N LYS A 188 13.30 -2.54 7.19
CA LYS A 188 14.17 -3.62 6.71
C LYS A 188 14.54 -4.63 7.81
N ASP A 189 14.71 -4.15 9.05
CA ASP A 189 14.95 -5.03 10.19
C ASP A 189 13.60 -5.58 10.71
N PRO A 190 13.45 -6.90 10.84
CA PRO A 190 12.18 -7.51 11.23
C PRO A 190 11.84 -7.29 12.71
N ASN A 191 12.77 -6.83 13.54
CA ASN A 191 12.59 -6.61 14.97
C ASN A 191 12.56 -5.12 15.35
N TRP A 192 13.36 -4.29 14.67
CA TRP A 192 13.59 -2.89 15.05
C TRP A 192 13.43 -1.93 13.87
N TRP A 193 12.32 -1.20 13.84
CA TRP A 193 12.07 -0.21 12.79
C TRP A 193 12.66 1.15 13.15
N GLN A 194 13.09 1.90 12.13
CA GLN A 194 13.50 3.30 12.31
C GLN A 194 12.29 4.20 12.09
N ALA A 195 11.99 5.05 13.07
CA ALA A 195 10.86 5.96 13.01
C ALA A 195 11.19 7.30 13.69
N ARG A 196 10.29 8.28 13.52
CA ARG A 196 10.27 9.53 14.29
C ARG A 196 8.85 9.83 14.77
N ASN A 197 8.74 10.49 15.91
CA ASN A 197 7.45 10.83 16.54
C ASN A 197 6.99 12.22 16.08
N ILE A 198 5.98 12.26 15.21
CA ILE A 198 5.49 13.54 14.66
C ILE A 198 4.50 14.25 15.60
N SER A 199 3.89 13.53 16.56
CA SER A 199 2.98 14.11 17.54
C SER A 199 3.66 15.05 18.53
N THR A 200 4.93 14.77 18.86
CA THR A 200 5.72 15.58 19.81
C THR A 200 6.51 16.70 19.13
N GLY A 201 6.49 16.77 17.80
CA GLY A 201 7.33 17.70 17.03
C GLY A 201 8.83 17.33 17.03
N ASN A 202 9.19 16.16 17.58
CA ASN A 202 10.56 15.68 17.62
C ASN A 202 10.95 15.09 16.24
N THR A 203 11.97 15.67 15.61
CA THR A 203 12.49 15.19 14.31
C THR A 203 13.54 14.09 14.46
N THR A 204 13.92 13.75 15.69
CA THR A 204 14.93 12.73 15.98
C THR A 204 14.42 11.37 15.54
N THR A 205 15.24 10.70 14.74
CA THR A 205 15.00 9.31 14.34
C THR A 205 15.51 8.38 15.43
N GLY A 206 14.73 7.36 15.77
CA GLY A 206 15.15 6.31 16.68
C GLY A 206 14.47 4.97 16.36
N LEU A 207 14.82 3.95 17.14
CA LEU A 207 14.36 2.59 17.00
C LEU A 207 13.06 2.37 17.76
N ILE A 208 12.07 1.81 17.08
CA ILE A 208 10.83 1.32 17.66
C ILE A 208 10.74 -0.20 17.46
N PRO A 209 10.10 -0.94 18.39
CA PRO A 209 9.80 -2.35 18.16
C PRO A 209 8.90 -2.51 16.93
N SER A 210 9.22 -3.49 16.08
CA SER A 210 8.37 -3.84 14.94
C SER A 210 7.07 -4.51 15.39
N GLN A 211 6.08 -4.51 14.51
CA GLN A 211 4.83 -5.25 14.74
C GLN A 211 5.10 -6.73 15.04
N GLU A 212 5.99 -7.36 14.29
CA GLU A 212 6.33 -8.78 14.47
C GLU A 212 7.01 -9.05 15.82
N LEU A 213 7.92 -8.17 16.26
CA LEU A 213 8.56 -8.29 17.57
C LEU A 213 7.53 -8.18 18.70
N GLU A 214 6.60 -7.23 18.59
CA GLU A 214 5.53 -7.03 19.56
C GLU A 214 4.54 -8.21 19.58
N GLU A 215 4.18 -8.75 18.42
CA GLU A 215 3.35 -9.96 18.31
C GLU A 215 4.01 -11.18 18.97
N ARG A 216 5.31 -11.37 18.75
CA ARG A 216 6.08 -12.43 19.44
C ARG A 216 6.09 -12.20 20.95
N ARG A 217 6.35 -10.98 21.42
CA ARG A 217 6.32 -10.65 22.85
C ARG A 217 4.98 -11.02 23.47
N ARG A 218 3.87 -10.71 22.78
CA ARG A 218 2.50 -11.07 23.22
C ARG A 218 2.21 -12.56 23.16
N ALA A 219 2.69 -13.26 22.13
CA ALA A 219 2.50 -14.70 21.97
C ALA A 219 3.21 -15.54 23.04
N PHE A 220 4.29 -15.02 23.64
CA PHE A 220 5.02 -15.67 24.74
C PHE A 220 4.61 -15.22 26.14
N VAL A 221 3.62 -14.33 26.28
CA VAL A 221 3.02 -14.04 27.60
C VAL A 221 2.25 -15.28 28.04
N ARG A 222 2.68 -15.89 29.15
CA ARG A 222 1.89 -16.96 29.79
C ARG A 222 0.48 -16.41 30.02
N PRO A 223 -0.60 -17.19 29.77
CA PRO A 223 -2.00 -16.74 29.94
C PRO A 223 -2.33 -16.08 31.29
N GLU A 224 -1.46 -16.28 32.29
CA GLU A 224 -1.52 -15.75 33.65
C GLU A 224 -1.18 -14.24 33.76
N PHE A 225 -0.54 -13.65 32.74
CA PHE A 225 -0.08 -12.26 32.72
C PHE A 225 -0.74 -11.40 31.62
N ASP A 226 -1.76 -11.93 30.93
CA ASP A 226 -2.58 -11.15 30.02
C ASP A 226 -3.59 -10.29 30.82
N TYR A 227 -3.29 -9.01 30.98
CA TYR A 227 -4.20 -8.04 31.62
C TYR A 227 -5.25 -7.47 30.65
N ALA A 228 -5.19 -7.78 29.35
CA ALA A 228 -6.14 -7.30 28.34
C ALA A 228 -7.44 -8.11 28.29
N THR A 229 -7.45 -9.34 28.82
CA THR A 229 -8.66 -10.18 28.95
C THR A 229 -9.40 -10.01 30.28
N LYS A 230 -9.00 -9.05 31.14
CA LYS A 230 -9.68 -8.74 32.41
C LYS A 230 -10.80 -7.71 32.31
N THR A 231 -11.18 -7.25 31.12
CA THR A 231 -12.47 -6.60 30.89
C THR A 231 -13.46 -7.62 30.33
N SER A 232 -14.10 -8.31 31.28
CA SER A 232 -15.29 -9.12 31.04
C SER A 232 -16.43 -8.24 30.51
N ILE A 233 -16.68 -8.30 29.20
CA ILE A 233 -17.99 -7.95 28.64
C ILE A 233 -18.48 -9.14 27.80
N CYS A 234 -19.62 -9.71 28.21
CA CYS A 234 -20.29 -10.92 27.67
C CYS A 234 -19.70 -12.31 28.04
N GLY A 235 -19.87 -12.72 29.31
CA GLY A 235 -20.83 -13.79 29.63
C GLY A 235 -20.62 -15.24 29.15
N ALA A 236 -19.50 -15.64 28.55
CA ALA A 236 -19.26 -17.05 28.20
C ALA A 236 -18.38 -17.76 29.25
N ARG A 237 -18.98 -18.71 29.98
CA ARG A 237 -18.33 -19.52 31.03
C ARG A 237 -17.16 -20.35 30.47
N VAL A 238 -16.06 -20.36 31.23
CA VAL A 238 -14.94 -21.30 31.16
C VAL A 238 -15.41 -22.71 30.82
N THR A 239 -14.97 -23.29 29.70
CA THR A 239 -15.14 -24.72 29.43
C THR A 239 -13.86 -25.40 28.97
N LYS A 240 -13.26 -26.11 29.94
CA LYS A 240 -12.44 -27.33 29.87
C LYS A 240 -11.01 -27.24 29.30
N LYS A 241 -10.05 -27.50 30.19
CA LYS A 241 -8.64 -27.86 29.90
C LYS A 241 -8.59 -28.88 28.75
N LYS A 242 -7.93 -28.52 27.65
CA LYS A 242 -7.53 -29.45 26.59
C LYS A 242 -6.57 -30.48 27.18
N LYS A 243 -7.03 -31.73 27.31
CA LYS A 243 -6.18 -32.86 27.73
C LYS A 243 -5.12 -33.07 26.65
N LYS A 244 -3.82 -32.90 27.01
CA LYS A 244 -2.70 -33.30 26.14
C LYS A 244 -2.64 -34.83 26.13
N GLU A 245 -3.06 -35.44 25.03
CA GLU A 245 -2.70 -36.83 24.75
C GLU A 245 -1.35 -36.83 24.04
N MET A 246 -0.38 -37.57 24.59
CA MET A 246 0.93 -37.74 23.97
C MET A 246 0.78 -38.53 22.67
N TYR A 247 1.44 -38.05 21.60
CA TYR A 247 1.49 -38.74 20.31
C TYR A 247 2.06 -40.15 20.49
N LYS A 248 1.21 -41.17 20.29
CA LYS A 248 1.63 -42.57 20.28
C LYS A 248 1.61 -43.06 18.84
N ILE A 249 2.81 -43.28 18.30
CA ILE A 249 3.10 -43.69 16.91
C ILE A 249 2.27 -44.91 16.44
N HIS A 250 1.80 -45.77 17.36
CA HIS A 250 1.13 -47.03 17.01
C HIS A 250 -0.38 -46.95 16.73
N ALA A 251 -1.03 -45.78 16.84
CA ALA A 251 -2.49 -45.68 16.64
C ALA A 251 -2.93 -45.04 15.31
N ASN A 252 -2.00 -44.62 14.44
CA ASN A 252 -2.33 -43.79 13.27
C ASN A 252 -2.10 -44.46 11.90
N THR A 253 -2.00 -45.79 11.84
CA THR A 253 -1.82 -46.52 10.56
C THR A 253 -2.98 -46.32 9.57
N GLU A 254 -4.14 -45.83 10.01
CA GLU A 254 -5.25 -45.44 9.13
C GLU A 254 -5.10 -44.03 8.52
N PHE A 255 -4.37 -43.11 9.15
CA PHE A 255 -4.20 -41.74 8.65
C PHE A 255 -3.09 -41.63 7.60
N ASP A 256 -2.02 -42.43 7.72
CA ASP A 256 -0.89 -42.42 6.76
C ASP A 256 -1.28 -43.00 5.39
N LYS A 257 -2.42 -43.70 5.28
CA LYS A 257 -2.92 -44.21 3.99
C LYS A 257 -3.60 -43.17 3.12
N ALA A 258 -3.90 -41.98 3.66
CA ALA A 258 -4.63 -40.93 2.93
C ALA A 258 -3.71 -39.92 2.20
N GLU A 259 -2.39 -40.01 2.36
CA GLU A 259 -1.41 -39.18 1.61
C GLU A 259 -0.73 -39.92 0.45
N MET A 260 -1.19 -41.13 0.12
CA MET A 260 -0.64 -41.92 -0.99
C MET A 260 -1.76 -42.45 -1.90
N MET A 261 -2.55 -41.52 -2.45
CA MET A 261 -3.32 -41.70 -3.69
C MET A 261 -3.58 -40.36 -4.36
#